data_AF-A3IQ80-F1
#
_entry.id   AF-A3IQ80-F1
#
_cell.length_a   1.000
_cell.length_b   1.000
_cell.length_c   1.000
_cell.angle_alpha   90.00
_cell.angle_beta   90.00
_cell.angle_gamma   90.00
#
_symmetry.space_group_name_H-M   'P 1'
#
loop_
_entity.id
_entity.type
_entity.pdbx_description
1 polymer ?
#
loop_
_entity_poly.entity_id
_entity_poly.type
_entity_poly.pdbx_seq_one_letter_code
_entity_poly.pdbx_strand_id
1 'polypeptide(L)'
;MGKSTKELSASFYPHIEEIESQDKKMLIIEGTKIPLTYLIEDYYRLNQSVDAVIKKWEHLDPALIFSALAYYYDHISEVQKLLQKQKEATNQQIAKNLYPDLATYEYLQHQGELFDKMLPKLLLEYENYYVYFEEGKVLEYHADEEKLLDLVEKKYGLKPMFIEKVKKSDHV
;
A
#
# COMPACT_ATOMS: atom_id res chain seq x y z
N MET A 1 33.76 18.93 -37.40
CA MET A 1 32.62 18.02 -37.14
C MET A 1 32.95 17.16 -35.94
N GLY A 2 32.63 17.63 -34.73
CA GLY A 2 32.88 16.90 -33.50
C GLY A 2 31.80 15.84 -33.31
N LYS A 3 32.18 14.57 -33.30
CA LYS A 3 31.32 13.48 -32.80
C LYS A 3 31.23 13.66 -31.29
N SER A 4 30.08 14.07 -30.79
CA SER A 4 29.80 14.07 -29.35
C SER A 4 29.57 12.61 -28.93
N THR A 5 30.56 12.01 -28.31
CA THR A 5 30.46 10.71 -27.63
C THR A 5 29.63 10.93 -26.37
N LYS A 6 28.41 10.39 -26.36
CA LYS A 6 27.54 10.31 -25.19
C LYS A 6 28.24 9.40 -24.17
N GLU A 7 28.80 9.98 -23.10
CA GLU A 7 29.34 9.21 -21.98
C GLU A 7 28.19 8.43 -21.34
N LEU A 8 28.18 7.12 -21.54
CA LEU A 8 27.31 6.18 -20.84
C LEU A 8 27.89 6.03 -19.43
N SER A 9 27.35 6.76 -18.45
CA SER A 9 27.53 6.36 -17.06
C SER A 9 26.78 5.04 -16.89
N ALA A 10 27.51 3.93 -16.86
CA ALA A 10 26.96 2.63 -16.51
C ALA A 10 26.33 2.75 -15.13
N SER A 11 25.02 2.92 -15.08
CA SER A 11 24.25 2.75 -13.85
C SER A 11 24.55 1.34 -13.35
N PHE A 12 24.88 1.18 -12.05
CA PHE A 12 25.12 -0.12 -11.44
C PHE A 12 23.93 -1.08 -11.56
N TYR A 13 22.76 -0.54 -11.92
CA TYR A 13 21.54 -1.27 -12.21
C TYR A 13 21.16 -1.02 -13.67
N PRO A 14 21.75 -1.77 -14.63
CA PRO A 14 21.26 -1.73 -15.99
C PRO A 14 19.77 -2.08 -15.94
N HIS A 15 18.95 -1.38 -16.69
CA HIS A 15 17.52 -1.62 -16.78
C HIS A 15 16.59 -1.02 -15.72
N ILE A 16 17.07 -0.15 -14.82
CA ILE A 16 16.19 0.65 -13.97
C ILE A 16 16.26 2.11 -14.41
N GLU A 17 15.12 2.65 -14.84
CA GLU A 17 14.95 4.06 -15.20
C GLU A 17 14.30 4.83 -14.05
N GLU A 18 14.89 5.97 -13.68
CA GLU A 18 14.30 6.89 -12.73
C GLU A 18 13.57 8.00 -13.50
N ILE A 19 12.26 8.10 -13.30
CA ILE A 19 11.43 9.17 -13.86
C ILE A 19 11.04 10.11 -12.73
N GLU A 20 11.46 11.37 -12.83
CA GLU A 20 10.98 12.46 -11.99
C GLU A 20 9.82 13.17 -12.71
N SER A 21 8.66 13.23 -12.06
CA SER A 21 7.53 14.04 -12.55
C SER A 21 6.90 14.82 -11.41
N GLN A 22 7.05 16.15 -11.49
CA GLN A 22 6.47 17.25 -10.70
C GLN A 22 6.52 17.18 -9.16
N ASP A 23 6.44 16.00 -8.53
CA ASP A 23 6.69 15.71 -7.11
C ASP A 23 6.88 14.20 -6.83
N LYS A 24 7.00 13.36 -7.88
CA LYS A 24 6.99 11.91 -7.76
C LYS A 24 8.22 11.32 -8.46
N LYS A 25 9.10 10.73 -7.66
CA LYS A 25 10.15 9.81 -8.13
C LYS A 25 9.52 8.46 -8.38
N MET A 26 9.64 7.95 -9.60
CA MET A 26 9.18 6.62 -9.98
C MET A 26 10.33 5.83 -10.59
N LEU A 27 10.56 4.63 -10.05
CA LEU A 27 11.50 3.67 -10.61
C LEU A 27 10.73 2.76 -11.57
N ILE A 28 11.14 2.73 -12.83
CA ILE A 28 10.50 1.96 -13.90
C ILE A 28 11.49 0.94 -14.44
N ILE A 29 11.00 -0.24 -14.78
CA ILE A 29 11.80 -1.27 -15.46
C ILE A 29 12.00 -0.82 -16.92
N GLU A 30 13.24 -0.73 -17.39
CA GLU A 30 13.63 -0.22 -18.72
C GLU A 30 12.82 -0.89 -19.84
N GLY A 31 12.44 -0.08 -20.82
CA GLY A 31 11.63 -0.54 -21.95
C GLY A 31 10.18 -0.87 -21.60
N THR A 32 9.76 -0.65 -20.34
CA THR A 32 8.39 -0.87 -19.88
C THR A 32 7.80 0.40 -19.26
N LYS A 33 6.52 0.35 -18.89
CA LYS A 33 5.88 1.33 -18.00
C LYS A 33 5.59 0.73 -16.61
N ILE A 34 6.20 -0.41 -16.29
CA ILE A 34 5.95 -1.16 -15.07
C ILE A 34 6.79 -0.55 -13.95
N PRO A 35 6.16 -0.04 -12.87
CA PRO A 35 6.90 0.42 -11.70
C PRO A 35 7.66 -0.75 -11.05
N LEU A 36 8.91 -0.51 -10.66
CA LEU A 36 9.73 -1.47 -9.90
C LEU A 36 8.94 -2.04 -8.70
N THR A 37 8.20 -1.18 -8.00
CA THR A 37 7.44 -1.53 -6.80
C THR A 37 6.42 -2.65 -7.04
N TYR A 38 5.83 -2.78 -8.23
CA TYR A 38 4.88 -3.86 -8.53
C TYR A 38 5.56 -5.23 -8.59
N LEU A 39 6.76 -5.30 -9.16
CA LEU A 39 7.55 -6.52 -9.21
C LEU A 39 8.00 -6.92 -7.79
N ILE A 40 8.43 -5.96 -6.99
CA ILE A 40 8.84 -6.19 -5.60
C ILE A 40 7.67 -6.62 -4.72
N GLU A 41 6.48 -6.01 -4.87
CA GLU A 41 5.26 -6.47 -4.20
C GLU A 41 4.95 -7.93 -4.56
N ASP A 42 5.00 -8.29 -5.84
CA ASP A 42 4.71 -9.67 -6.27
C ASP A 42 5.70 -10.69 -5.70
N TYR A 43 6.98 -10.34 -5.64
CA TYR A 43 8.01 -11.22 -5.08
C TYR A 43 7.81 -11.45 -3.57
N TYR A 44 7.60 -10.40 -2.78
CA TYR A 44 7.55 -10.51 -1.32
C TYR A 44 6.16 -10.71 -0.73
N ARG A 45 5.14 -9.99 -1.23
CA ARG A 45 3.79 -10.05 -0.65
C ARG A 45 3.12 -11.41 -0.89
N LEU A 46 3.53 -12.12 -1.96
CA LEU A 46 2.99 -13.43 -2.30
C LEU A 46 3.89 -14.60 -1.87
N ASN A 47 4.98 -14.32 -1.14
CA ASN A 47 6.00 -15.31 -0.74
C ASN A 47 6.45 -16.19 -1.92
N GLN A 48 6.65 -15.56 -3.08
CA GLN A 48 6.93 -16.26 -4.34
C GLN A 48 8.43 -16.49 -4.51
N SER A 49 8.81 -17.64 -5.07
CA SER A 49 10.18 -17.84 -5.54
C SER A 49 10.46 -16.95 -6.77
N VAL A 50 11.74 -16.66 -7.03
CA VAL A 50 12.14 -15.94 -8.25
C VAL A 50 11.61 -16.62 -9.52
N ASP A 51 11.63 -17.95 -9.59
CA ASP A 51 11.08 -18.70 -10.71
C ASP A 51 9.57 -18.47 -10.90
N ALA A 52 8.82 -18.33 -9.80
CA ALA A 52 7.39 -18.02 -9.86
C ALA A 52 7.14 -16.60 -10.38
N VAL A 53 7.98 -15.63 -10.01
CA VAL A 53 7.92 -14.26 -10.54
C VAL A 53 8.28 -14.25 -12.03
N ILE A 54 9.33 -14.94 -12.46
CA ILE A 54 9.69 -15.07 -13.88
C ILE A 54 8.54 -15.67 -14.68
N LYS A 55 7.90 -16.72 -14.15
CA LYS A 55 6.74 -17.34 -14.80
C LYS A 55 5.52 -16.41 -14.88
N LYS A 56 5.27 -15.62 -13.83
CA LYS A 56 4.17 -14.64 -13.79
C LYS A 56 4.41 -13.49 -14.78
N TRP A 57 5.66 -13.06 -14.90
CA TRP A 57 6.11 -11.97 -15.75
C TRP A 57 6.87 -12.50 -16.97
N GLU A 58 6.35 -13.54 -17.63
CA GLU A 58 7.05 -14.24 -18.74
C GLU A 58 7.36 -13.35 -19.97
N HIS A 59 6.71 -12.19 -20.05
CA HIS A 59 6.95 -11.17 -21.07
C HIS A 59 8.13 -10.24 -20.75
N LEU A 60 8.70 -10.33 -19.54
CA LEU A 60 9.91 -9.62 -19.14
C LEU A 60 11.12 -10.54 -19.30
N ASP A 61 12.23 -9.97 -19.77
CA ASP A 61 13.51 -10.67 -19.73
C ASP A 61 13.90 -10.94 -18.26
N PRO A 62 14.26 -12.19 -17.89
CA PRO A 62 14.72 -12.51 -16.55
C PRO A 62 15.83 -11.58 -16.03
N ALA A 63 16.70 -11.06 -16.89
CA ALA A 63 17.72 -10.09 -16.50
C ALA A 63 17.14 -8.81 -15.89
N LEU A 64 15.98 -8.35 -16.36
CA LEU A 64 15.24 -7.21 -15.79
C LEU A 64 14.79 -7.52 -14.37
N ILE A 65 14.29 -8.73 -14.14
CA ILE A 65 13.80 -9.19 -12.85
C ILE A 65 14.95 -9.27 -11.85
N PHE A 66 16.09 -9.86 -12.24
CA PHE A 66 17.27 -9.92 -11.39
C PHE A 66 17.84 -8.53 -11.09
N SER A 67 17.87 -7.62 -12.07
CA SER A 67 18.33 -6.25 -11.85
C SER A 67 17.42 -5.48 -10.89
N ALA A 68 16.09 -5.63 -11.03
CA ALA A 68 15.13 -5.03 -10.12
C ALA A 68 15.28 -5.53 -8.68
N LEU A 69 15.51 -6.84 -8.50
CA LEU A 69 15.76 -7.42 -7.19
C LEU A 69 17.08 -6.91 -6.59
N ALA A 70 18.16 -6.86 -7.39
CA ALA A 70 19.44 -6.30 -6.96
C ALA A 70 19.30 -4.84 -6.49
N TYR A 71 18.65 -4.00 -7.31
CA TYR A 71 18.33 -2.61 -6.93
C TYR A 71 17.57 -2.55 -5.61
N TYR A 72 16.53 -3.38 -5.44
CA TYR A 72 15.77 -3.40 -4.20
C TYR A 72 16.64 -3.73 -2.98
N TYR A 73 17.51 -4.73 -3.05
CA TYR A 73 18.35 -5.13 -1.92
C TYR A 73 19.39 -4.07 -1.56
N ASP A 74 19.90 -3.34 -2.53
CA ASP A 74 20.84 -2.25 -2.30
C ASP A 74 20.14 -0.96 -1.80
N HIS A 75 18.83 -0.82 -2.07
CA HIS A 75 18.02 0.38 -1.77
C HIS A 75 16.77 0.11 -0.90
N ILE A 76 16.81 -0.91 -0.03
CA ILE A 76 15.63 -1.40 0.73
C ILE A 76 14.84 -0.25 1.36
N SER A 77 15.51 0.62 2.12
CA SER A 77 14.85 1.72 2.85
C SER A 77 14.12 2.71 1.94
N GLU A 78 14.65 2.97 0.74
CA GLU A 78 14.04 3.88 -0.23
C GLU A 78 12.85 3.21 -0.92
N VAL A 79 13.03 1.97 -1.39
CA VAL A 79 11.96 1.24 -2.08
C VAL A 79 10.79 0.91 -1.14
N GLN A 80 11.05 0.60 0.13
CA GLN A 80 10.01 0.42 1.15
C GLN A 80 9.17 1.68 1.36
N LYS A 81 9.78 2.88 1.36
CA LYS A 81 9.04 4.14 1.42
C LYS A 81 8.17 4.36 0.18
N LEU A 82 8.67 3.98 -1.00
CA LEU A 82 7.90 4.06 -2.25
C LEU A 82 6.70 3.08 -2.24
N LEU A 83 6.91 1.86 -1.76
CA LEU A 83 5.87 0.85 -1.57
C LEU A 83 4.77 1.32 -0.61
N GLN A 84 5.16 1.91 0.52
CA GLN A 84 4.21 2.45 1.49
C GLN A 84 3.36 3.58 0.89
N LYS A 85 4.00 4.56 0.22
CA LYS A 85 3.29 5.64 -0.49
C LYS A 85 2.36 5.12 -1.59
N GLN A 86 2.77 4.07 -2.29
CA GLN A 86 1.95 3.43 -3.32
C GLN A 86 0.71 2.74 -2.71
N LYS A 87 0.90 2.01 -1.61
CA LYS A 87 -0.21 1.37 -0.88
C LYS A 87 -1.20 2.40 -0.36
N GLU A 88 -0.71 3.49 0.22
CA GLU A 88 -1.54 4.63 0.63
C GLU A 88 -2.35 5.14 -0.56
N ALA A 89 -1.72 5.54 -1.67
CA ALA A 89 -2.41 6.05 -2.84
C ALA A 89 -3.46 5.08 -3.43
N THR A 90 -3.15 3.77 -3.47
CA THR A 90 -4.09 2.73 -3.90
C THR A 90 -5.29 2.63 -2.95
N ASN A 91 -5.04 2.63 -1.64
CA ASN A 91 -6.12 2.63 -0.64
C ASN A 91 -7.00 3.87 -0.77
N GLN A 92 -6.40 5.04 -1.03
CA GLN A 92 -7.14 6.27 -1.27
C GLN A 92 -8.04 6.16 -2.51
N GLN A 93 -7.55 5.57 -3.60
CA GLN A 93 -8.33 5.38 -4.83
C GLN A 93 -9.44 4.33 -4.68
N ILE A 94 -9.16 3.23 -3.97
CA ILE A 94 -10.16 2.20 -3.64
C ILE A 94 -11.27 2.81 -2.80
N ALA A 95 -10.92 3.58 -1.77
CA ALA A 95 -11.88 4.27 -0.94
C ALA A 95 -12.73 5.26 -1.75
N LYS A 96 -12.15 6.04 -2.67
CA LYS A 96 -12.93 6.90 -3.60
C LYS A 96 -13.91 6.12 -4.48
N ASN A 97 -13.56 4.89 -4.89
CA ASN A 97 -14.44 4.06 -5.72
C ASN A 97 -15.58 3.42 -4.90
N LEU A 98 -15.32 3.04 -3.65
CA LEU A 98 -16.32 2.50 -2.71
C LEU A 98 -17.22 3.61 -2.14
N TYR A 99 -16.67 4.81 -2.00
CA TYR A 99 -17.31 5.98 -1.42
C TYR A 99 -17.22 7.14 -2.42
N PRO A 100 -18.18 7.23 -3.35
CA PRO A 100 -18.07 8.10 -4.54
C PRO A 100 -18.11 9.59 -4.22
N ASP A 101 -18.54 9.98 -3.01
CA ASP A 101 -18.49 11.37 -2.56
C ASP A 101 -17.26 11.64 -1.67
N LEU A 102 -16.63 12.80 -1.91
CA LEU A 102 -15.40 13.22 -1.24
C LEU A 102 -15.58 13.33 0.28
N ALA A 103 -16.76 13.72 0.75
CA ALA A 103 -17.04 13.91 2.17
C ALA A 103 -16.99 12.58 2.93
N THR A 104 -17.53 11.51 2.35
CA THR A 104 -17.44 10.16 2.92
C THR A 104 -16.00 9.67 2.97
N TYR A 105 -15.23 9.91 1.91
CA TYR A 105 -13.81 9.54 1.88
C TYR A 105 -13.01 10.27 2.97
N GLU A 106 -13.15 11.60 3.07
CA GLU A 106 -12.48 12.43 4.07
C GLU A 106 -12.88 12.03 5.49
N TYR A 107 -14.17 11.73 5.71
CA TYR A 107 -14.67 11.21 6.98
C TYR A 107 -13.96 9.92 7.38
N LEU A 108 -13.92 8.91 6.52
CA LEU A 108 -13.30 7.61 6.85
C LEU A 108 -11.80 7.71 7.08
N GLN A 109 -11.10 8.55 6.31
CA GLN A 109 -9.68 8.85 6.54
C GLN A 109 -9.47 9.49 7.91
N HIS A 110 -10.28 10.49 8.26
CA HIS A 110 -10.21 11.15 9.55
C HIS A 110 -10.44 10.18 10.72
N GLN A 111 -11.44 9.30 10.61
CA GLN A 111 -11.69 8.28 11.63
C GLN A 111 -10.52 7.29 11.75
N GLY A 112 -9.91 6.88 10.64
CA GLY A 112 -8.74 6.00 10.64
C GLY A 112 -7.53 6.62 11.35
N GLU A 113 -7.22 7.89 11.07
CA GLU A 113 -6.12 8.59 11.76
C GLU A 113 -6.36 8.71 13.27
N LEU A 114 -7.61 8.95 13.68
CA LEU A 114 -7.98 9.00 15.09
C LEU A 114 -7.87 7.62 15.74
N PHE A 115 -8.32 6.58 15.04
CA PHE A 115 -8.22 5.20 15.48
C PHE A 115 -6.77 4.81 15.75
N ASP A 116 -5.85 5.08 14.80
CA ASP A 116 -4.42 4.79 14.95
C ASP A 116 -3.79 5.51 16.15
N LYS A 117 -4.12 6.79 16.35
CA LYS A 117 -3.67 7.57 17.52
C LYS A 117 -4.19 6.99 18.83
N MET A 118 -5.38 6.40 18.81
CA MET A 118 -6.04 5.82 19.98
C MET A 118 -5.76 4.34 20.18
N LEU A 119 -5.13 3.66 19.22
CA LEU A 119 -4.90 2.22 19.22
C LEU A 119 -4.30 1.70 20.53
N PRO A 120 -3.29 2.35 21.16
CA PRO A 120 -2.76 1.89 22.45
C PRO A 120 -3.81 1.82 23.57
N LYS A 121 -4.77 2.75 23.59
CA LYS A 121 -5.88 2.75 24.56
C LYS A 121 -6.95 1.74 24.17
N LEU A 122 -7.28 1.66 22.88
CA LEU A 122 -8.29 0.72 22.38
C LEU A 122 -7.89 -0.73 22.66
N LEU A 123 -6.60 -1.06 22.52
CA LEU A 123 -6.05 -2.38 22.85
C LEU A 123 -6.25 -2.79 24.31
N LEU A 124 -6.46 -1.85 25.24
CA LEU A 124 -6.69 -2.19 26.65
C LEU A 124 -8.11 -2.69 26.91
N GLU A 125 -9.08 -2.24 26.11
CA GLU A 125 -10.51 -2.45 26.37
C GLU A 125 -11.19 -3.33 25.30
N TYR A 126 -10.72 -3.28 24.05
CA TYR A 126 -11.41 -3.87 22.90
C TYR A 126 -10.52 -4.85 22.11
N GLU A 127 -9.42 -5.36 22.69
CA GLU A 127 -8.54 -6.30 22.00
C GLU A 127 -9.33 -7.50 21.43
N ASN A 128 -9.11 -7.78 20.14
CA ASN A 128 -9.79 -8.80 19.34
C ASN A 128 -11.27 -8.56 19.00
N TYR A 129 -11.84 -7.42 19.38
CA TYR A 129 -13.17 -7.00 18.94
C TYR A 129 -13.09 -6.13 17.68
N TYR A 130 -14.13 -6.21 16.86
CA TYR A 130 -14.44 -5.17 15.89
C TYR A 130 -15.12 -4.02 16.64
N VAL A 131 -14.77 -2.80 16.30
CA VAL A 131 -15.37 -1.60 16.88
C VAL A 131 -15.93 -0.72 15.79
N TYR A 132 -17.13 -0.18 16.03
CA TYR A 132 -17.63 0.95 15.30
C TYR A 132 -17.13 2.22 16.00
N PHE A 133 -16.26 2.94 15.32
CA PHE A 133 -15.52 4.06 15.89
C PHE A 133 -15.89 5.37 15.20
N GLU A 134 -16.18 6.40 16.00
CA GLU A 134 -16.57 7.72 15.51
C GLU A 134 -16.08 8.80 16.49
N GLU A 135 -15.38 9.80 15.97
CA GLU A 135 -14.90 10.99 16.68
C GLU A 135 -14.14 10.67 17.97
N GLY A 136 -13.22 9.69 17.90
CA GLY A 136 -12.39 9.32 19.04
C GLY A 136 -13.06 8.38 20.05
N LYS A 137 -14.21 7.78 19.71
CA LYS A 137 -14.99 6.95 20.63
C LYS A 137 -15.44 5.65 19.96
N VAL A 138 -15.46 4.57 20.74
CA VAL A 138 -16.13 3.34 20.36
C VAL A 138 -17.62 3.49 20.69
N LEU A 139 -18.47 3.42 19.66
CA LEU A 139 -19.92 3.54 19.82
C LEU A 139 -20.59 2.17 19.99
N GLU A 140 -20.08 1.16 19.28
CA GLU A 140 -20.49 -0.24 19.37
C GLU A 140 -19.28 -1.14 19.14
N TYR A 141 -19.34 -2.37 19.63
CA TYR A 141 -18.30 -3.37 19.39
C TYR A 141 -18.87 -4.77 19.41
N HIS A 142 -18.26 -5.68 18.65
CA HIS A 142 -18.66 -7.07 18.60
C HIS A 142 -17.49 -7.95 18.15
N ALA A 143 -17.47 -9.22 18.55
CA ALA A 143 -16.38 -10.15 18.20
C ALA A 143 -16.43 -10.60 16.72
N ASP A 144 -17.57 -10.38 16.09
CA ASP A 144 -17.92 -10.78 14.73
C ASP A 144 -18.35 -9.51 13.97
N GLU A 145 -17.73 -9.29 12.82
CA GLU A 145 -17.86 -8.07 12.01
C GLU A 145 -19.25 -7.92 11.38
N GLU A 146 -19.82 -9.00 10.85
CA GLU A 146 -21.14 -8.98 10.21
C GLU A 146 -22.22 -8.65 11.25
N LYS A 147 -22.12 -9.24 12.44
CA LYS A 147 -23.03 -8.93 13.54
C LYS A 147 -22.89 -7.51 14.05
N LEU A 148 -21.68 -6.94 14.01
CA LEU A 148 -21.48 -5.53 14.34
C LEU A 148 -22.16 -4.65 13.28
N LEU A 149 -21.96 -4.96 12.00
CA LEU A 149 -22.55 -4.21 10.91
C LEU A 149 -24.08 -4.20 11.02
N ASP A 150 -24.70 -5.36 11.20
CA ASP A 150 -26.15 -5.48 11.43
C ASP A 150 -26.64 -4.63 12.60
N LEU A 151 -25.89 -4.64 13.72
CA LEU A 151 -26.21 -3.87 14.93
C LEU A 151 -26.15 -2.37 14.65
N VAL A 152 -25.08 -1.92 13.98
CA VAL A 152 -24.84 -0.50 13.70
C VAL A 152 -25.83 0.01 12.67
N GLU A 153 -26.08 -0.72 11.59
CA GLU A 153 -27.10 -0.37 10.59
C GLU A 153 -28.49 -0.24 11.22
N LYS A 154 -28.86 -1.19 12.08
CA LYS A 154 -30.16 -1.14 12.78
C LYS A 154 -30.29 0.06 13.72
N LYS A 155 -29.18 0.47 14.36
CA LYS A 155 -29.19 1.52 15.39
C LYS A 155 -28.98 2.93 14.81
N TYR A 156 -28.12 3.06 13.80
CA TYR A 156 -27.66 4.34 13.26
C TYR A 156 -28.08 4.58 11.80
N GLY A 157 -28.67 3.56 11.16
CA GLY A 157 -29.06 3.61 9.75
C GLY A 157 -27.87 3.42 8.80
N LEU A 158 -28.18 3.47 7.51
CA LEU A 158 -27.18 3.42 6.45
C LEU A 158 -26.46 4.77 6.37
N LYS A 159 -25.23 4.80 6.90
CA LYS A 159 -24.28 5.90 6.77
C LYS A 159 -22.86 5.34 6.60
N PRO A 160 -21.88 6.16 6.20
CA PRO A 160 -20.49 5.76 6.27
C PRO A 160 -20.12 5.29 7.68
N MET A 161 -19.51 4.11 7.77
CA MET A 161 -19.14 3.47 9.03
C MET A 161 -17.66 3.10 9.01
N PHE A 162 -16.91 3.62 9.98
CA PHE A 162 -15.56 3.14 10.24
C PHE A 162 -15.64 1.97 11.22
N ILE A 163 -15.53 0.76 10.69
CA ILE A 163 -15.47 -0.49 11.45
C ILE A 163 -14.07 -1.09 11.26
N GLU A 164 -13.37 -1.35 12.35
CA GLU A 164 -12.01 -1.90 12.31
C GLU A 164 -11.79 -2.87 13.46
N LYS A 165 -10.96 -3.89 13.23
CA LYS A 165 -10.59 -4.84 14.28
C LYS A 165 -9.48 -4.27 15.13
N VAL A 166 -9.70 -4.19 16.44
CA VAL A 166 -8.67 -3.77 17.39
C VAL A 166 -7.73 -4.95 17.63
N LYS A 167 -6.57 -4.91 17.00
CA LYS A 167 -5.51 -5.91 17.17
C LYS A 167 -4.14 -5.25 17.12
N LYS A 168 -3.14 -5.91 17.71
CA LYS A 168 -1.75 -5.50 17.52
C LYS A 168 -1.38 -5.72 16.06
N SER A 169 -0.70 -4.76 15.46
CA SER A 169 -0.13 -4.93 14.13
C SER A 169 0.90 -6.06 14.19
N ASP A 170 0.79 -7.02 13.28
CA ASP A 170 1.80 -8.09 13.09
C ASP A 170 3.05 -7.47 12.44
N HIS A 171 3.74 -6.59 13.15
CA HIS A 171 5.07 -6.13 12.78
C HIS A 171 6.08 -6.89 13.64
N VAL A 172 6.50 -8.04 13.10
CA VAL A 172 7.78 -8.69 13.39
C VAL A 172 8.88 -7.93 12.66
#